data_AF-A0A2D7DZX8-F1
#
_entry.id   AF-A0A2D7DZX8-F1
#
_cell.length_a   1.000
_cell.length_b   1.000
_cell.length_c   1.000
_cell.angle_alpha   90.00
_cell.angle_beta   90.00
_cell.angle_gamma   90.00
#
_symmetry.space_group_name_H-M   'P 1'
#
loop_
_entity.id
_entity.type
_entity.pdbx_description
1 polymer ?
#
loop_
_entity_poly.entity_id
_entity_poly.type
_entity_poly.pdbx_seq_one_letter_code
_entity_poly.pdbx_strand_id
1 'polypeptide(L)'
;MKKYKLLYFVSEDEYFLSHKIFQAKDALKNKFDVMIICNFTKYEKRIRSKGFKTQNINFNRKSINPINNITCLIRLLKIIHTFKPNIIQCFALKPILITTIALS
;
A
#
# COMPACT_ATOMS: atom_id res chain seq x y z
N MET A 1 5.18 -5.63 23.91
CA MET A 1 4.59 -4.38 23.37
C MET A 1 3.89 -4.68 22.04
N LYS A 2 2.69 -4.15 21.81
CA LYS A 2 1.92 -4.37 20.58
C LYS A 2 2.63 -3.71 19.39
N LYS A 3 2.91 -4.47 18.32
CA LYS A 3 3.56 -3.95 17.11
C LYS A 3 2.52 -3.17 16.30
N TYR A 4 2.66 -1.84 16.20
CA TYR A 4 1.78 -1.02 15.37
C TYR A 4 1.97 -1.37 13.89
N LYS A 5 0.85 -1.53 13.18
CA LYS A 5 0.82 -1.93 11.77
C LYS A 5 0.47 -0.73 10.88
N LEU A 6 1.36 -0.39 9.96
CA LEU A 6 1.23 0.75 9.06
C LEU A 6 1.12 0.25 7.61
N LEU A 7 0.05 0.64 6.94
CA LEU A 7 -0.20 0.31 5.54
C LEU A 7 0.00 1.55 4.67
N TYR A 8 0.96 1.51 3.76
CA TYR A 8 1.08 2.51 2.70
C TYR A 8 0.30 2.03 1.49
N PHE A 9 -0.64 2.84 1.01
CA PHE A 9 -1.28 2.63 -0.27
C PHE A 9 -0.85 3.74 -1.23
N VAL A 10 0.11 3.40 -2.08
CA VAL A 10 0.70 4.28 -3.08
C VAL A 10 0.36 3.77 -4.47
N SER A 11 0.53 4.60 -5.47
CA SER A 11 0.09 4.27 -6.82
C SER A 11 1.09 3.39 -7.59
N GLU A 12 2.40 3.65 -7.50
CA GLU A 12 3.47 2.82 -8.11
C GLU A 12 4.68 2.71 -7.17
N ASP A 13 5.52 1.69 -7.38
CA ASP A 13 6.70 1.40 -6.57
C ASP A 13 7.85 2.42 -6.74
N GLU A 14 8.04 2.96 -7.93
CA GLU A 14 9.02 4.03 -8.17
C GLU A 14 8.70 5.30 -7.35
N TYR A 15 7.42 5.72 -7.33
CA TYR A 15 6.99 6.87 -6.53
C TYR A 15 7.29 6.65 -5.04
N PHE A 16 6.99 5.46 -4.52
CA PHE A 16 7.29 5.10 -3.14
C PHE A 16 8.79 5.20 -2.84
N LEU A 17 9.63 4.62 -3.70
CA LEU A 17 11.08 4.65 -3.54
C LEU A 17 11.63 6.07 -3.50
N SER A 18 11.11 6.98 -4.33
CA SER A 18 11.64 8.33 -4.43
C SER A 18 11.13 9.26 -3.32
N HIS A 19 9.87 9.12 -2.88
CA HIS A 19 9.22 10.14 -2.03
C HIS A 19 8.87 9.67 -0.61
N LYS A 20 8.65 8.36 -0.40
CA LYS A 20 8.11 7.84 0.86
C LYS A 20 9.00 6.82 1.55
N ILE A 21 10.07 6.38 0.89
CA ILE A 21 11.01 5.41 1.47
C ILE A 21 11.59 5.88 2.81
N PHE A 22 11.93 7.16 2.95
CA PHE A 22 12.55 7.67 4.17
C PHE A 22 11.59 7.58 5.36
N GLN A 23 10.36 8.07 5.18
CA GLN A 23 9.30 7.97 6.19
C GLN A 23 9.00 6.51 6.56
N ALA A 24 8.90 5.61 5.57
CA ALA A 24 8.61 4.21 5.82
C ALA A 24 9.77 3.49 6.53
N LYS A 25 11.03 3.87 6.23
CA LYS A 25 12.22 3.35 6.92
C LYS A 25 12.24 3.77 8.39
N ASP A 26 11.88 5.02 8.68
CA ASP A 26 11.83 5.48 10.06
C ASP A 26 10.72 4.79 10.85
N ALA A 27 9.58 4.48 10.21
CA ALA A 27 8.58 3.61 10.83
C ALA A 27 9.12 2.21 11.15
N LEU A 28 9.87 1.58 10.23
CA LEU A 28 10.54 0.29 10.50
C LEU A 28 11.51 0.37 11.68
N LYS A 29 12.33 1.43 11.76
CA LYS A 29 13.26 1.67 12.90
C LYS A 29 12.51 1.77 14.22
N ASN A 30 11.33 2.40 14.21
CA ASN A 30 10.43 2.48 15.35
C ASN A 30 9.62 1.19 15.60
N LYS A 31 10.06 0.06 15.03
CA LYS A 31 9.48 -1.28 15.18
C LYS A 31 8.05 -1.41 14.66
N PHE A 32 7.60 -0.55 13.75
CA PHE A 32 6.31 -0.75 13.08
C PHE A 32 6.38 -1.97 12.14
N ASP A 33 5.24 -2.63 11.95
CA ASP A 33 5.06 -3.60 10.87
C ASP A 33 4.54 -2.83 9.65
N VAL A 34 5.38 -2.68 8.63
CA VAL A 34 5.06 -1.81 7.49
C VAL A 34 4.76 -2.65 6.26
N MET A 35 3.58 -2.44 5.69
CA MET A 35 3.17 -3.05 4.42
C MET A 35 2.97 -1.97 3.37
N ILE A 36 3.49 -2.22 2.17
CA ILE A 36 3.37 -1.35 1.00
C ILE A 36 2.49 -2.03 -0.03
N ILE A 37 1.44 -1.33 -0.43
CA ILE A 37 0.55 -1.71 -1.52
C ILE A 37 0.72 -0.70 -2.65
N CYS A 38 1.05 -1.19 -3.84
CA CYS A 38 1.01 -0.42 -5.08
C CYS A 38 1.01 -1.34 -6.30
N ASN A 39 0.98 -0.72 -7.48
CA ASN A 39 1.36 -1.40 -8.71
C ASN A 39 2.89 -1.57 -8.72
N PHE A 40 3.36 -2.77 -8.40
CA PHE A 40 4.79 -3.06 -8.41
C PHE A 40 5.28 -3.39 -9.81
N THR A 41 6.47 -2.90 -10.12
CA THR A 41 7.22 -3.17 -11.34
C THR A 41 8.46 -4.00 -10.99
N LYS A 42 9.64 -3.60 -11.45
CA LYS A 42 10.92 -4.25 -11.15
C LYS A 42 11.42 -4.00 -9.72
N TYR A 43 10.82 -3.07 -8.96
CA TYR A 43 11.34 -2.66 -7.66
C TYR A 43 10.77 -3.41 -6.46
N GLU A 44 9.81 -4.32 -6.65
CA GLU A 44 9.21 -5.08 -5.55
C GLU A 44 10.26 -5.79 -4.68
N LYS A 45 11.16 -6.56 -5.32
CA LYS A 45 12.23 -7.30 -4.62
C LYS A 45 13.13 -6.36 -3.82
N ARG A 46 13.44 -5.18 -4.37
CA ARG A 46 14.26 -4.15 -3.71
C ARG A 46 13.56 -3.50 -2.51
N ILE A 47 12.23 -3.39 -2.54
CA ILE A 47 11.45 -2.88 -1.42
C ILE A 47 11.36 -3.97 -0.35
N ARG A 48 11.05 -5.21 -0.74
CA ARG A 48 10.97 -6.35 0.18
C ARG A 48 12.29 -6.61 0.91
N SER A 49 13.44 -6.51 0.22
CA SER A 49 14.76 -6.70 0.84
C SER A 49 15.12 -5.65 1.90
N LYS A 50 14.41 -4.52 1.94
CA LYS A 50 14.58 -3.49 2.98
C LYS A 50 13.75 -3.77 4.25
N GLY A 51 13.07 -4.91 4.33
CA GLY A 51 12.26 -5.32 5.47
C GLY A 51 10.78 -4.92 5.40
N PHE A 52 10.32 -4.38 4.26
CA PHE A 52 8.91 -4.08 4.04
C PHE A 52 8.14 -5.30 3.56
N LYS A 53 6.88 -5.44 4.00
CA LYS A 53 5.93 -6.36 3.36
C LYS A 53 5.41 -5.72 2.08
N THR A 54 5.35 -6.47 0.98
CA THR A 54 4.85 -5.98 -0.30
C THR A 54 3.58 -6.74 -0.68
N GLN A 55 2.58 -6.02 -1.19
CA GLN A 55 1.38 -6.60 -1.76
C GLN A 55 1.06 -5.89 -3.08
N ASN A 56 1.19 -6.61 -4.18
CA ASN A 56 0.88 -6.03 -5.48
C ASN A 56 -0.63 -5.87 -5.67
N ILE A 57 -1.02 -4.68 -6.12
CA ILE A 57 -2.35 -4.42 -6.65
C ILE A 57 -2.13 -3.79 -8.01
N ASN A 58 -2.52 -4.52 -9.06
CA ASN A 58 -2.47 -4.00 -10.43
C ASN A 58 -3.44 -2.83 -10.53
N PHE A 59 -2.86 -1.65 -10.59
CA PHE A 59 -3.57 -0.41 -10.53
C PHE A 59 -3.18 0.47 -11.70
N ASN A 60 -3.93 0.36 -12.79
CA ASN A 60 -3.71 1.24 -13.92
C ASN A 60 -4.24 2.63 -13.56
N ARG A 61 -3.31 3.59 -13.37
CA ARG A 61 -3.62 4.98 -13.00
C ARG A 61 -4.54 5.69 -13.99
N LYS A 62 -4.46 5.33 -15.28
CA LYS A 62 -5.23 5.95 -16.37
C LYS A 62 -6.55 5.24 -16.68
N SER A 63 -6.77 4.05 -16.12
CA SER A 63 -7.95 3.26 -16.45
C SER A 63 -9.15 3.67 -15.59
N ILE A 64 -10.25 3.99 -16.27
CA ILE A 64 -11.59 4.24 -15.70
C ILE A 64 -12.38 2.92 -15.58
N ASN A 65 -11.82 1.79 -16.04
CA ASN A 65 -12.55 0.52 -16.11
C ASN A 65 -13.10 0.11 -14.73
N PRO A 66 -14.43 0.05 -14.55
CA PRO A 66 -15.05 -0.21 -13.26
C PRO A 66 -14.74 -1.61 -12.73
N ILE A 67 -14.58 -2.62 -13.60
CA ILE A 67 -14.27 -4.01 -13.22
C ILE A 67 -12.91 -4.09 -12.52
N ASN A 68 -11.91 -3.37 -13.05
CA ASN A 68 -10.58 -3.30 -12.45
C ASN A 68 -10.62 -2.61 -11.07
N ASN A 69 -11.48 -1.60 -10.92
CA ASN A 69 -11.64 -0.88 -9.65
C ASN A 69 -12.32 -1.77 -8.60
N ILE A 70 -13.35 -2.53 -8.97
CA ILE A 70 -14.01 -3.50 -8.06
C ILE A 70 -13.02 -4.58 -7.63
N THR A 71 -12.23 -5.12 -8.56
CA THR A 71 -11.21 -6.13 -8.24
C THR A 71 -10.14 -5.57 -7.29
N CYS A 72 -9.72 -4.32 -7.52
CA CYS A 72 -8.82 -3.59 -6.62
C CYS A 72 -9.42 -3.43 -5.22
N LEU A 73 -10.70 -3.03 -5.14
CA LEU A 73 -11.43 -2.88 -3.89
C LEU A 73 -11.48 -4.20 -3.09
N ILE A 74 -11.87 -5.30 -3.73
CA ILE A 74 -11.92 -6.62 -3.08
C ILE A 74 -10.53 -7.05 -2.57
N ARG A 75 -9.48 -6.82 -3.37
CA ARG A 75 -8.10 -7.09 -2.94
C ARG A 75 -7.68 -6.22 -1.76
N LEU A 76 -8.02 -4.94 -1.78
CA LEU A 76 -7.72 -4.02 -0.68
C LEU A 76 -8.43 -4.47 0.60
N LEU A 77 -9.73 -4.80 0.53
CA LEU A 77 -10.51 -5.32 1.66
C LEU A 77 -9.86 -6.58 2.25
N LYS A 78 -9.47 -7.52 1.40
CA LYS A 78 -8.76 -8.74 1.83
C LYS A 78 -7.46 -8.41 2.55
N ILE A 79 -6.68 -7.46 2.04
CA ILE A 79 -5.41 -7.05 2.67
C ILE A 79 -5.67 -6.35 4.01
N ILE A 80 -6.63 -5.43 4.08
CA ILE A 80 -7.00 -4.74 5.33
C ILE A 80 -7.45 -5.77 6.37
N HIS A 81 -8.30 -6.73 6.00
CA HIS A 81 -8.79 -7.76 6.91
C HIS A 81 -7.69 -8.72 7.40
N THR A 82 -6.75 -9.08 6.53
CA THR A 82 -5.66 -10.01 6.84
C THR A 82 -4.54 -9.32 7.64
N PHE A 83 -4.10 -8.15 7.16
CA PHE A 83 -3.00 -7.42 7.78
C PHE A 83 -3.45 -6.72 9.07
N LYS A 84 -4.70 -6.25 9.14
CA LYS A 84 -5.27 -5.48 10.26
C LYS A 84 -4.43 -4.23 10.59
N PRO A 85 -4.25 -3.31 9.63
CA PRO A 85 -3.46 -2.10 9.87
C PRO A 85 -4.10 -1.24 10.96
N ASN A 86 -3.27 -0.59 11.76
CA ASN A 86 -3.70 0.45 12.69
C ASN A 86 -3.84 1.80 11.98
N ILE A 87 -3.01 2.04 10.96
CA ILE A 87 -2.98 3.29 10.20
C ILE A 87 -2.85 2.92 8.71
N ILE A 88 -3.65 3.59 7.87
CA ILE A 88 -3.55 3.51 6.41
C ILE A 88 -3.18 4.88 5.87
N GLN A 89 -2.06 4.98 5.16
CA GLN A 89 -1.60 6.20 4.51
C GLN A 89 -1.78 6.07 2.99
N CYS A 90 -2.76 6.78 2.46
CA CYS A 90 -3.06 6.80 1.04
C CYS A 90 -2.33 7.96 0.35
N PHE A 91 -1.73 7.69 -0.79
CA PHE A 91 -1.09 8.71 -1.62
C PHE A 91 -1.65 8.63 -3.03
N ALA A 92 -2.13 9.78 -3.53
CA ALA A 92 -2.92 9.97 -4.75
C ALA A 92 -4.43 9.75 -4.59
N LEU A 93 -5.20 10.37 -5.50
CA LEU A 93 -6.66 10.43 -5.47
C LEU A 93 -7.32 9.05 -5.50
N LYS A 94 -6.90 8.19 -6.43
CA LYS A 94 -7.56 6.89 -6.65
C LYS A 94 -7.36 5.92 -5.46
N PRO A 95 -6.17 5.81 -4.83
CA PRO A 95 -6.02 5.12 -3.55
C PRO A 95 -6.89 5.69 -2.43
N ILE A 96 -7.01 7.02 -2.31
CA ILE A 96 -7.88 7.67 -1.32
C ILE A 96 -9.35 7.27 -1.55
N LEU A 97 -9.85 7.39 -2.78
CA LEU A 97 -11.22 7.05 -3.14
C LEU A 97 -11.55 5.57 -2.85
N ILE A 98 -10.71 4.65 -3.30
CA ILE A 98 -10.94 3.21 -3.09
C ILE A 98 -10.86 2.85 -1.62
N THR A 99 -9.93 3.44 -0.87
CA THR A 99 -9.83 3.20 0.58
C THR A 99 -11.04 3.75 1.31
N THR A 100 -11.55 4.91 0.91
CA THR A 100 -12.77 5.49 1.48
C THR A 100 -13.96 4.56 1.28
N ILE A 101 -14.15 4.04 0.06
CA ILE A 101 -15.22 3.07 -0.27
C ILE A 101 -15.00 1.73 0.47
N ALA A 102 -13.76 1.33 0.71
CA ALA A 102 -13.45 0.09 1.42
C ALA A 102 -13.73 0.16 2.92
N LEU A 103 -13.77 1.36 3.51
CA LEU A 103 -13.91 1.57 4.95
C LEU A 103 -15.26 2.17 5.36
N SER A 104 -16.02 2.71 4.41
CA SER A 104 -17.41 3.15 4.59
C SER A 104 -18.33 1.98 4.81
#